data_AF-A0A1E7KRK6-F1
#
_entry.id   AF-A0A1E7KRK6-F1
#
_cell.length_a   1.000
_cell.length_b   1.000
_cell.length_c   1.000
_cell.angle_alpha   90.00
_cell.angle_beta   90.00
_cell.angle_gamma   90.00
#
_symmetry.space_group_name_H-M   'P 1'
#
loop_
_entity.id
_entity.type
_entity.pdbx_description
1 polymer ?
#
loop_
_entity_poly.entity_id
_entity_poly.type
_entity_poly.pdbx_seq_one_letter_code
_entity_poly.pdbx_strand_id
1 'polypeptide(L)'
;LHRAAYLLYQDRRRYAGGILVVSPTPLLVSYTEGVLPSLGEEGQVAIRALGSLVEGAEADGYDAPEVARLKGDARMVRVLRNAARGALEHPGTPERLRVVAYGARVELDAEALREVRRQV
;
A
#
# COMPACT_ATOMS: atom_id res chain seq x y z
N LEU A 1 -10.37 11.53 19.06
CA LEU A 1 -9.07 12.21 19.19
C LEU A 1 -8.59 12.32 20.64
N HIS A 2 -9.37 12.90 21.56
CA HIS A 2 -9.00 12.94 23.00
C HIS A 2 -8.57 11.59 23.60
N ARG A 3 -9.25 10.48 23.25
CA ARG A 3 -8.84 9.14 23.70
C ARG A 3 -7.46 8.73 23.17
N ALA A 4 -7.13 9.07 21.92
CA ALA A 4 -5.81 8.79 21.34
C ALA A 4 -4.73 9.60 22.07
N ALA A 5 -5.00 10.89 22.34
CA ALA A 5 -4.13 11.76 23.13
C ALA A 5 -3.87 11.21 24.54
N TYR A 6 -4.96 10.80 25.22
CA TYR A 6 -4.90 10.21 26.54
C TYR A 6 -4.03 8.94 26.56
N LEU A 7 -4.21 8.05 25.59
CA LEU A 7 -3.44 6.80 25.51
C LEU A 7 -1.95 7.05 25.26
N LEU A 8 -1.60 8.00 24.38
CA LEU A 8 -0.22 8.41 24.15
C LEU A 8 0.41 9.00 25.40
N TYR A 9 -0.32 9.82 26.16
CA TYR A 9 0.22 10.41 27.38
C TYR A 9 0.39 9.38 28.51
N GLN A 10 -0.62 8.53 28.73
CA GLN A 10 -0.67 7.60 29.86
C GLN A 10 0.24 6.38 29.68
N ASP A 11 0.38 5.86 28.45
CA ASP A 11 1.13 4.63 28.19
C ASP A 11 2.10 4.80 27.01
N ARG A 12 3.02 5.76 27.16
CA ARG A 12 4.03 6.11 26.14
C ARG A 12 4.82 4.91 25.62
N ARG A 13 5.14 3.94 26.50
CA ARG A 13 5.92 2.75 26.12
C ARG A 13 5.14 1.80 25.24
N ARG A 14 3.85 1.60 25.52
CA ARG A 14 2.98 0.73 24.69
C ARG A 14 2.72 1.30 23.31
N TYR A 15 2.66 2.63 23.20
CA TYR A 15 2.38 3.34 21.96
C TYR A 15 3.61 4.05 21.36
N ALA A 16 4.81 3.54 21.64
CA ALA A 16 6.06 4.10 21.11
C ALA A 16 6.13 4.10 19.57
N GLY A 17 5.37 3.22 18.90
CA GLY A 17 5.25 3.18 17.44
C GLY A 17 4.31 4.25 16.85
N GLY A 18 3.70 5.08 17.69
CA GLY A 18 2.79 6.14 17.27
C GLY A 18 1.36 5.69 16.93
N ILE A 19 0.57 6.63 16.44
CA ILE A 19 -0.83 6.42 16.04
C ILE A 19 -1.03 6.88 14.60
N LEU A 20 -1.62 6.02 13.76
CA LEU A 20 -2.14 6.39 12.45
C LEU A 20 -3.64 6.70 12.55
N VAL A 21 -4.02 7.91 12.17
CA VAL A 21 -5.41 8.33 12.01
C VAL A 21 -5.75 8.35 10.52
N VAL A 22 -6.65 7.46 10.10
CA VAL A 22 -7.14 7.41 8.73
C VAL A 22 -8.39 8.26 8.61
N SER A 23 -8.32 9.28 7.75
CA SER A 23 -9.42 10.18 7.43
C SER A 23 -10.10 9.77 6.12
N PRO A 24 -11.44 9.88 6.00
CA PRO A 24 -12.15 9.62 4.75
C PRO A 24 -11.82 10.65 3.65
N THR A 25 -11.44 11.88 4.01
CA THR A 25 -11.15 12.94 3.03
C THR A 25 -9.93 13.78 3.43
N PRO A 26 -9.22 14.40 2.45
CA PRO A 26 -8.13 15.33 2.73
C PRO A 26 -8.56 16.55 3.56
N LEU A 27 -9.77 17.08 3.33
CA LEU A 27 -10.29 18.21 4.11
C LEU A 27 -10.36 17.89 5.61
N LEU A 28 -10.79 16.67 5.95
CA LEU A 28 -10.88 16.24 7.33
C LEU A 28 -9.50 15.95 7.95
N VAL A 29 -8.47 15.65 7.14
CA VAL A 29 -7.08 15.61 7.62
C VAL A 29 -6.67 16.97 8.14
N SER A 30 -6.80 18.03 7.34
CA SER A 30 -6.41 19.40 7.73
C SER A 30 -7.18 19.91 8.95
N TYR A 31 -8.48 19.60 9.04
CA TYR A 31 -9.26 19.90 10.25
C TYR A 31 -8.71 19.18 11.49
N THR A 32 -8.37 17.89 11.34
CA THR A 32 -7.90 17.04 12.44
C THR A 32 -6.49 17.44 12.91
N GLU A 33 -5.61 17.84 11.99
CA GLU A 33 -4.29 18.39 12.30
C GLU A 33 -4.40 19.67 13.13
N GLY A 34 -5.31 20.58 12.78
CA GLY A 34 -5.49 21.85 13.50
C GLY A 34 -6.02 21.69 14.93
N VAL A 35 -6.70 20.58 15.25
CA VAL A 35 -7.23 20.31 16.60
C VAL A 35 -6.35 19.36 17.42
N LEU A 36 -5.27 18.84 16.85
CA LEU A 36 -4.30 17.99 17.51
C LEU A 36 -2.98 18.75 17.68
N PRO A 37 -2.89 19.73 18.60
CA PRO A 37 -1.60 20.31 18.94
C PRO A 37 -0.72 19.20 19.49
N SER A 38 0.39 18.95 18.78
CA SER A 38 1.54 18.09 19.10
C SER A 38 1.28 17.13 20.25
N LEU A 39 0.71 15.96 19.93
CA LEU A 39 0.45 14.88 20.88
C LEU A 39 1.77 14.32 21.43
N GLY A 40 2.36 15.01 22.40
CA GLY A 40 3.48 14.56 23.20
C GLY A 40 4.88 14.71 22.59
N GLU A 41 5.05 14.67 21.27
CA GLU A 41 6.32 14.84 20.53
C GLU A 41 6.01 15.02 19.03
N GLU A 42 6.89 15.70 18.28
CA GLU A 42 6.80 15.74 16.81
C GLU A 42 6.96 14.31 16.25
N GLY A 43 5.98 13.82 15.48
CA GLY A 43 6.08 12.55 14.75
C GLY A 43 5.38 11.33 15.38
N GLN A 44 4.80 11.43 16.58
CA GLN A 44 4.07 10.29 17.19
C GLN A 44 2.68 10.04 16.59
N VAL A 45 2.13 10.98 15.82
CA VAL A 45 0.83 10.83 15.15
C VAL A 45 0.94 11.18 13.69
N ALA A 46 0.51 10.24 12.84
CA ALA A 46 0.34 10.45 11.42
C ALA A 46 -1.15 10.51 11.10
N ILE A 47 -1.57 11.54 10.36
CA ILE A 47 -2.92 11.66 9.85
C ILE A 47 -2.83 11.60 8.33
N ARG A 48 -3.62 10.73 7.71
CA ARG A 48 -3.62 10.51 6.26
C ARG A 48 -5.03 10.34 5.75
N ALA A 49 -5.30 10.79 4.53
CA ALA A 49 -6.56 10.51 3.87
C ALA A 49 -6.52 9.08 3.31
N LEU A 50 -7.68 8.42 3.21
CA LEU A 50 -7.80 7.08 2.64
C LEU A 50 -7.17 6.99 1.23
N GLY A 51 -7.35 8.04 0.44
CA GLY A 51 -6.82 8.14 -0.92
C GLY A 51 -5.30 8.31 -1.01
N SER A 52 -4.62 8.65 0.08
CA SER A 52 -3.17 8.93 0.14
C SER A 52 -2.44 8.06 1.17
N LEU A 53 -3.02 6.91 1.52
CA LEU A 53 -2.43 5.99 2.51
C LEU A 53 -1.17 5.27 2.02
N VAL A 54 -1.06 5.06 0.71
CA VAL A 54 0.04 4.30 0.11
C VAL A 54 1.03 5.28 -0.50
N GLU A 55 2.30 5.18 -0.09
CA GLU A 55 3.36 6.03 -0.63
C GLU A 55 3.51 5.84 -2.14
N GLY A 56 3.58 6.94 -2.88
CA GLY A 56 3.66 6.93 -4.34
C GLY A 56 2.33 6.68 -5.06
N ALA A 57 1.21 6.56 -4.35
CA ALA A 57 -0.11 6.41 -4.94
C ALA A 57 -1.11 7.40 -4.32
N GLU A 58 -1.79 8.16 -5.18
CA GLU A 58 -2.82 9.12 -4.81
C GLU A 58 -4.12 8.76 -5.54
N ALA A 59 -5.22 8.65 -4.81
CA ALA A 59 -6.54 8.46 -5.41
C ALA A 59 -7.04 9.78 -6.00
N ASP A 60 -7.48 9.75 -7.25
CA ASP A 60 -7.97 10.90 -8.01
C ASP A 60 -9.50 11.07 -7.95
N GLY A 61 -10.22 10.09 -7.38
CA GLY A 61 -11.67 10.11 -7.33
C GLY A 61 -12.26 9.15 -6.29
N TYR A 62 -13.59 9.25 -6.15
CA TYR A 62 -14.38 8.37 -5.31
C TYR A 62 -15.28 7.49 -6.17
N ASP A 63 -15.30 6.20 -5.85
CA ASP A 63 -16.21 5.26 -6.48
C ASP A 63 -17.64 5.42 -5.97
N ALA A 64 -18.62 5.03 -6.79
CA ALA A 64 -19.98 4.85 -6.34
C ALA A 64 -20.05 3.83 -5.19
N PRO A 65 -21.00 3.94 -4.23
CA PRO A 65 -21.00 3.14 -3.00
C PRO A 65 -20.97 1.61 -3.25
N GLU A 66 -21.65 1.13 -4.27
CA GLU A 66 -21.66 -0.28 -4.68
C GLU A 66 -20.30 -0.77 -5.20
N VAL A 67 -19.59 0.09 -5.96
CA VAL A 67 -18.25 -0.22 -6.47
C VAL A 67 -17.22 -0.20 -5.35
N ALA A 68 -17.27 0.81 -4.47
CA ALA A 68 -16.40 0.91 -3.30
C ALA A 68 -16.53 -0.33 -2.38
N ARG A 69 -17.76 -0.79 -2.14
CA ARG A 69 -18.01 -2.03 -1.37
C ARG A 69 -17.39 -3.26 -2.02
N LEU A 70 -17.51 -3.39 -3.35
CA LEU A 70 -16.91 -4.51 -4.06
C LEU A 70 -15.38 -4.48 -4.01
N LYS A 71 -14.77 -3.30 -4.24
CA LYS A 71 -13.31 -3.11 -4.18
C LYS A 71 -12.73 -3.30 -2.77
N GLY A 72 -13.47 -2.92 -1.74
CA GLY A 72 -13.07 -3.12 -0.34
C GLY A 72 -13.32 -4.52 0.23
N ASP A 73 -13.95 -5.41 -0.53
CA ASP A 73 -14.25 -6.77 -0.08
C ASP A 73 -12.99 -7.64 -0.04
N ALA A 74 -12.87 -8.52 0.97
CA ALA A 74 -11.71 -9.43 1.11
C ALA A 74 -11.50 -10.35 -0.11
N ARG A 75 -12.55 -10.62 -0.91
CA ARG A 75 -12.46 -11.34 -2.19
C ARG A 75 -11.56 -10.63 -3.20
N MET A 76 -11.45 -9.30 -3.12
CA MET A 76 -10.60 -8.50 -4.02
C MET A 76 -9.11 -8.90 -3.92
N VAL A 77 -8.66 -9.44 -2.78
CA VAL A 77 -7.30 -9.99 -2.64
C VAL A 77 -7.00 -11.06 -3.69
N ARG A 78 -7.97 -11.93 -3.99
CA ARG A 78 -7.81 -12.98 -5.00
C ARG A 78 -7.78 -12.39 -6.42
N VAL A 79 -8.64 -11.42 -6.68
CA VAL A 79 -8.71 -10.72 -7.97
C VAL A 79 -7.39 -9.99 -8.24
N LEU A 80 -6.89 -9.21 -7.29
CA LEU A 80 -5.62 -8.49 -7.40
C LEU A 80 -4.44 -9.43 -7.58
N ARG A 81 -4.40 -10.55 -6.84
CA ARG A 81 -3.36 -11.59 -7.01
C ARG A 81 -3.38 -12.17 -8.43
N ASN A 82 -4.55 -12.48 -8.96
CA ASN A 82 -4.68 -13.02 -10.32
C ASN A 82 -4.31 -11.97 -11.37
N ALA A 83 -4.73 -10.72 -11.18
CA ALA A 83 -4.40 -9.61 -12.08
C ALA A 83 -2.88 -9.35 -12.12
N ALA A 84 -2.21 -9.32 -10.96
CA ALA A 84 -0.76 -9.15 -10.87
C ALA A 84 0.00 -10.27 -11.61
N ARG A 85 -0.46 -11.52 -11.50
CA ARG A 85 0.12 -12.65 -12.25
C ARG A 85 -0.16 -12.55 -13.74
N GLY A 86 -1.40 -12.26 -14.13
CA GLY A 86 -1.79 -12.09 -15.53
C GLY A 86 -1.03 -10.95 -16.23
N ALA A 87 -0.61 -9.92 -15.50
CA ALA A 87 0.22 -8.86 -16.04
C ALA A 87 1.60 -9.35 -16.52
N LEU A 88 2.13 -10.44 -15.94
CA LEU A 88 3.37 -11.08 -16.39
C LEU A 88 3.21 -11.88 -17.69
N GLU A 89 1.96 -12.12 -18.11
CA GLU A 89 1.60 -12.91 -19.30
C GLU A 89 1.11 -12.00 -20.45
N HIS A 90 1.30 -10.68 -20.34
CA HIS A 90 0.83 -9.71 -21.33
C HIS A 90 1.56 -9.84 -22.69
N PRO A 91 0.87 -9.63 -23.83
CA PRO A 91 1.51 -9.56 -25.14
C PRO A 91 2.66 -8.53 -25.14
N GLY A 92 3.84 -8.94 -25.59
CA GLY A 92 5.06 -8.11 -25.54
C GLY A 92 5.98 -8.42 -24.36
N THR A 93 5.62 -9.37 -23.50
CA THR A 93 6.53 -9.91 -22.48
C THR A 93 7.75 -10.55 -23.17
N PRO A 94 8.99 -10.18 -22.80
CA PRO A 94 10.18 -10.74 -23.42
C PRO A 94 10.25 -12.27 -23.29
N GLU A 95 10.47 -12.93 -24.43
CA GLU A 95 10.58 -14.39 -24.52
C GLU A 95 12.02 -14.89 -24.38
N ARG A 96 12.99 -13.97 -24.28
CA ARG A 96 14.40 -14.31 -24.09
C ARG A 96 15.05 -13.36 -23.10
N LEU A 97 15.85 -13.93 -22.20
CA LEU A 97 16.68 -13.19 -21.26
C LEU A 97 18.13 -13.64 -21.44
N ARG A 98 19.04 -12.67 -21.56
CA ARG A 98 20.48 -12.91 -21.62
C ARG A 98 21.14 -12.07 -20.54
N VAL A 99 21.73 -12.74 -19.56
CA VAL A 99 22.40 -12.09 -18.42
C VAL A 99 23.74 -12.75 -18.16
N VAL A 100 24.67 -12.00 -17.57
CA VAL A 100 25.93 -12.56 -17.05
C VAL A 100 25.78 -12.67 -15.55
N ALA A 101 25.86 -13.88 -15.01
CA ALA A 101 25.75 -14.16 -13.59
C ALA A 101 26.85 -15.14 -13.18
N TYR A 102 27.50 -14.90 -12.04
CA TYR A 102 28.57 -15.76 -11.51
C TYR A 102 29.72 -16.05 -12.51
N GLY A 103 30.06 -15.07 -13.35
CA GLY A 103 31.11 -15.23 -14.37
C GLY A 103 30.69 -16.05 -15.61
N ALA A 104 29.43 -16.47 -15.70
CA ALA A 104 28.90 -17.22 -16.83
C ALA A 104 27.79 -16.45 -17.55
N ARG A 105 27.68 -16.64 -18.87
CA ARG A 105 26.55 -16.15 -19.66
C ARG A 105 25.39 -17.14 -19.52
N VAL A 106 24.27 -16.66 -19.00
CA VAL A 106 23.03 -17.43 -18.85
C VAL A 106 22.03 -16.90 -19.88
N GLU A 107 21.50 -17.81 -20.71
CA GLU A 107 20.39 -17.52 -21.62
C GLU A 107 19.17 -18.33 -21.17
N LEU A 108 18.04 -17.65 -20.96
CA LEU A 108 16.75 -18.28 -20.69
C LEU A 108 15.83 -18.07 -21.89
N ASP A 109 15.24 -19.15 -22.36
CA ASP A 109 14.23 -19.15 -23.41
C ASP A 109 12.82 -18.91 -22.83
N ALA A 110 11.82 -18.91 -23.70
CA ALA A 110 10.44 -18.61 -23.33
C ALA A 110 9.84 -19.64 -22.36
N GLU A 111 10.28 -20.90 -22.41
CA GLU A 111 9.80 -21.94 -21.51
C GLU A 111 10.43 -21.80 -20.12
N ALA A 112 11.75 -21.65 -20.06
CA ALA A 112 12.48 -21.40 -18.82
C ALA A 112 12.01 -20.11 -18.14
N LEU A 113 11.77 -19.04 -18.90
CA LEU A 113 11.25 -17.78 -18.35
C LEU A 113 9.82 -17.91 -17.81
N ARG A 114 8.95 -18.68 -18.47
CA ARG A 114 7.59 -18.95 -17.97
C ARG A 114 7.64 -19.76 -16.67
N GLU A 115 8.54 -20.73 -16.57
CA GLU A 115 8.70 -21.52 -15.35
C GLU A 115 9.16 -20.65 -14.18
N VAL A 116 10.19 -19.83 -14.39
CA VAL A 116 10.68 -18.89 -13.35
C VAL A 116 9.59 -17.91 -12.92
N ARG A 117 8.81 -17.34 -13.85
CA ARG A 117 7.71 -16.41 -13.54
C ARG A 117 6.59 -17.05 -12.71
N ARG A 118 6.36 -18.36 -12.83
CA ARG A 118 5.35 -19.08 -12.02
C ARG A 118 5.80 -19.35 -10.60
N GLN A 119 7.11 -19.36 -10.36
CA GLN A 119 7.70 -19.65 -9.04
C GLN A 119 7.85 -18.40 -8.16
N VAL A 120 7.67 -17.20 -8.71
CA VAL A 120 7.67 -15.90 -8.00
C VAL A 120 6.23 -15.43 -7.77
#